data_AF-A0AAQ4F6X0-F1
#
_entry.id   AF-A0AAQ4F6X0-F1
#
_cell.length_a   1.000
_cell.length_b   1.000
_cell.length_c   1.000
_cell.angle_alpha   90.00
_cell.angle_beta   90.00
_cell.angle_gamma   90.00
#
_symmetry.space_group_name_H-M   'P 1'
#
loop_
_entity.id
_entity.type
_entity.pdbx_description
1 polymer ?
#
loop_
_entity_poly.entity_id
_entity_poly.type
_entity_poly.pdbx_seq_one_letter_code
_entity_poly.pdbx_strand_id
1 'polypeptide(L)' 'MATKRCLENGTWFYSAALNTTWTNYTRCTRQAFMSENISIFEPHLPTIKLISKIGYTVSLVTLVAAFVILSSIK' A
#
# COMPACT_ATOMS: atom_id res chain seq x y z
N MET A 1 9.51 17.40 7.28
CA MET A 1 10.14 18.29 8.28
C MET A 1 9.09 18.79 9.26
N ALA A 2 9.38 18.78 10.57
CA ALA A 2 8.46 19.28 11.59
C ALA A 2 9.03 20.57 12.19
N THR A 3 8.17 21.52 12.54
CA THR A 3 8.59 22.81 13.12
C THR A 3 7.88 23.05 14.46
N LYS A 4 8.66 23.35 15.50
CA LYS A 4 8.18 23.82 16.80
C LYS A 4 8.66 25.24 17.05
N ARG A 5 7.89 26.00 17.85
CA ARG A 5 8.23 27.38 18.23
C ARG A 5 8.61 27.45 19.71
N CYS A 6 9.81 27.93 19.99
CA CYS A 6 10.27 28.24 21.34
C CYS A 6 10.00 29.72 21.66
N LEU A 7 9.59 30.01 22.90
CA LEU A 7 9.36 31.37 23.40
C LEU A 7 10.62 31.91 24.09
N GLU A 8 10.69 33.22 24.30
CA GLU A 8 11.79 33.90 24.99
C GLU A 8 12.00 33.41 26.43
N ASN A 9 10.93 32.91 27.08
CA ASN A 9 10.98 32.31 28.41
C ASN A 9 11.51 30.86 28.42
N GLY A 10 11.94 30.31 27.28
CA GLY A 10 12.45 28.94 27.16
C GLY A 10 11.38 27.85 27.11
N THR A 11 10.09 28.21 27.01
CA THR A 11 8.98 27.26 26.92
C THR A 11 8.50 27.08 25.48
N TRP A 12 7.88 25.93 25.19
CA TRP A 12 7.27 25.68 23.88
C TRP A 12 5.97 26.45 23.73
N PHE A 13 5.69 26.94 22.53
CA PHE A 13 4.43 27.62 22.24
C PHE A 13 3.25 26.71 22.53
N TYR A 14 2.42 27.13 23.50
CA TYR A 14 1.22 26.41 23.91
C TYR A 14 0.00 27.00 23.20
N SER A 15 -0.72 26.15 22.47
CA SER A 15 -1.95 26.51 21.79
C SER A 15 -3.11 26.38 22.77
N ALA A 16 -3.63 27.52 23.26
CA ALA A 16 -4.81 27.54 24.13
C ALA A 16 -6.05 26.95 23.43
N ALA A 17 -6.14 27.05 22.10
CA ALA A 17 -7.26 26.51 21.33
C ALA A 17 -7.31 24.97 21.30
N LEU A 18 -6.16 24.30 21.39
CA LEU A 18 -6.07 22.83 21.39
C LEU A 18 -5.61 22.26 22.73
N ASN A 19 -5.46 23.10 23.77
CA ASN A 19 -4.88 22.73 25.06
C ASN A 19 -3.60 21.89 24.97
N THR A 20 -2.77 22.16 23.96
CA THR A 20 -1.57 21.35 23.66
C THR A 20 -0.42 22.22 23.14
N THR A 21 0.80 21.71 23.21
CA THR A 21 1.96 22.39 22.60
C THR A 21 1.86 22.35 21.09
N TRP A 22 2.01 23.51 20.46
CA TRP A 22 1.86 23.64 19.02
C TRP A 22 3.06 23.05 18.28
N THR A 23 2.78 22.32 17.21
CA THR A 23 3.80 21.82 16.27
C THR A 23 3.22 21.78 14.87
N ASN A 24 3.99 22.20 13.87
CA ASN A 24 3.61 22.06 12.47
C ASN A 24 4.18 20.75 11.89
N TYR A 25 3.29 19.78 11.67
CA TYR A 25 3.60 18.49 11.05
C TYR A 25 3.15 18.39 9.59
N THR A 26 2.73 19.48 8.95
CA THR A 26 2.14 19.46 7.59
C THR A 26 3.09 18.93 6.52
N ARG A 27 4.40 18.93 6.76
CA ARG A 27 5.42 18.35 5.86
C ARG A 27 5.83 16.92 6.24
N CYS A 28 5.34 16.39 7.36
CA CYS A 28 5.53 15.00 7.76
C CYS A 28 4.34 14.15 7.31
N THR A 29 3.12 14.69 7.34
CA THR A 29 1.90 13.98 6.96
C THR A 29 1.70 13.85 5.45
N ARG A 30 2.32 14.73 4.64
CA ARG A 30 2.28 14.61 3.17
C ARG A 30 2.76 13.26 2.64
N GLN A 31 3.66 12.59 3.35
CA GLN A 31 4.13 11.25 2.97
C GLN A 31 3.13 10.16 3.36
N ALA A 32 2.40 10.32 4.47
CA ALA A 32 1.40 9.35 4.94
C ALA A 32 0.15 9.34 4.03
N PHE A 33 -0.19 10.46 3.40
CA PHE A 33 -1.23 10.52 2.37
C PHE A 33 -0.85 9.85 1.04
N MET A 34 0.42 9.45 0.84
CA MET A 34 0.78 8.59 -0.29
C MET A 34 0.35 7.12 -0.06
N SER A 35 -0.10 6.79 1.16
CA SER A 35 -0.76 5.51 1.47
C SER A 35 -2.25 5.49 1.10
N GLU A 36 -2.84 6.61 0.69
CA GLU A 36 -4.25 6.70 0.24
C GLU A 36 -4.39 6.67 -1.28
N ASN A 37 -3.44 6.06 -1.99
CA ASN A 37 -3.70 5.63 -3.37
C ASN A 37 -4.02 4.13 -3.47
N ILE A 38 -3.90 3.37 -2.37
CA ILE A 38 -4.19 1.93 -2.34
C ILE A 38 -5.66 1.65 -2.69
N SER A 39 -6.57 2.54 -2.29
CA SER A 39 -8.01 2.48 -2.62
C SER A 39 -8.33 2.69 -4.09
N ILE A 40 -7.45 3.36 -4.85
CA ILE A 40 -7.58 3.46 -6.30
C ILE A 40 -7.14 2.16 -6.98
N PHE A 41 -6.19 1.41 -6.37
CA PHE A 41 -5.72 0.11 -6.85
C PHE A 41 -6.63 -1.08 -6.49
N GLU A 42 -7.42 -0.97 -5.43
CA GLU A 42 -8.40 -1.97 -5.01
C GLU A 42 -9.36 -2.47 -6.11
N PRO A 43 -9.99 -1.62 -6.96
CA PRO A 43 -10.95 -2.10 -7.95
C PRO A 43 -10.32 -2.89 -9.12
N HIS A 44 -9.03 -2.72 -9.43
CA HIS A 44 -8.38 -3.37 -10.57
C HIS A 44 -7.39 -4.48 -10.20
N LEU A 45 -7.07 -4.64 -8.92
CA LEU A 45 -6.41 -5.85 -8.42
C LEU A 45 -7.23 -7.15 -8.62
N PRO A 46 -8.57 -7.19 -8.44
CA PRO A 46 -9.33 -8.44 -8.61
C PRO A 46 -9.36 -8.94 -10.05
N THR A 47 -9.36 -8.06 -11.06
CA THR A 47 -9.34 -8.46 -12.47
C THR A 47 -8.01 -9.08 -12.87
N ILE A 48 -6.88 -8.53 -12.41
CA ILE A 48 -5.55 -9.09 -12.64
C ILE A 48 -5.39 -10.45 -11.93
N LYS A 49 -5.89 -10.55 -10.68
CA LYS A 49 -5.92 -11.83 -9.94
C LYS A 49 -6.74 -12.89 -10.67
N LEU A 50 -7.88 -12.51 -11.26
CA LEU A 50 -8.74 -13.42 -12.01
C LEU A 50 -8.05 -13.92 -13.29
N ILE A 51 -7.46 -13.00 -14.07
CA ILE A 51 -6.77 -13.35 -15.32
C ILE A 51 -5.56 -14.26 -15.05
N SER A 52 -4.81 -13.97 -13.99
CA SER A 52 -3.69 -14.80 -13.54
C SER A 52 -4.15 -16.18 -13.08
N LYS A 53 -5.21 -16.25 -12.27
CA LYS A 53 -5.79 -17.53 -11.81
C LYS A 53 -6.20 -18.41 -12.98
N ILE A 54 -6.95 -17.85 -13.94
CA ILE A 54 -7.41 -18.60 -15.11
C ILE A 54 -6.22 -19.06 -15.96
N GLY A 55 -5.28 -18.16 -16.27
CA GLY A 55 -4.11 -18.49 -17.08
C GLY A 55 -3.26 -19.61 -16.48
N TYR A 56 -3.03 -19.58 -15.16
CA TYR A 56 -2.27 -20.63 -14.47
C TYR A 56 -3.03 -21.96 -14.44
N THR A 57 -4.35 -21.95 -14.21
CA THR A 57 -5.13 -23.19 -14.23
C THR A 57 -5.12 -23.86 -15.60
N VAL A 58 -5.30 -23.10 -16.68
CA VAL A 58 -5.29 -23.63 -18.04
C VAL A 58 -3.91 -24.19 -18.38
N SER A 59 -2.84 -23.42 -18.11
CA SER A 59 -1.46 -23.85 -18.36
C SER A 59 -1.10 -25.13 -17.63
N LEU A 60 -1.47 -25.23 -16.35
CA LEU A 60 -1.19 -26.41 -15.53
C LEU A 60 -1.94 -27.65 -16.04
N VAL A 61 -3.23 -27.51 -16.38
CA VAL A 61 -4.04 -28.62 -16.92
C VAL A 61 -3.46 -29.12 -18.24
N THR A 62 -3.09 -28.22 -19.15
CA THR A 62 -2.46 -28.60 -20.43
C THR A 62 -1.11 -29.28 -20.21
N LEU A 63 -0.32 -28.81 -19.24
CA LEU A 63 1.00 -29.38 -18.94
C LEU A 63 0.88 -30.78 -18.34
N VAL A 64 -0.08 -31.00 -17.43
CA VAL A 64 -0.38 -32.32 -16.88
C VAL A 64 -0.82 -33.29 -17.97
N ALA A 65 -1.71 -32.87 -18.88
CA ALA A 65 -2.15 -33.70 -20.00
C ALA A 65 -0.97 -34.09 -20.92
N ALA A 66 -0.10 -33.14 -21.24
CA ALA A 66 1.11 -33.41 -22.02
C ALA A 66 2.04 -34.42 -21.32
N PHE A 67 2.26 -34.27 -20.01
CA PHE A 67 3.05 -35.22 -19.22
C PHE A 67 2.44 -36.63 -19.23
N VAL A 68 1.12 -36.76 -19.08
CA VAL A 68 0.44 -38.06 -19.13
C VAL A 68 0.66 -38.72 -20.49
N ILE A 69 0.51 -37.98 -21.59
CA ILE A 69 0.76 -38.51 -22.95
C ILE A 69 2.21 -38.96 -23.07
N LEU A 70 3.18 -38.12 -22.70
CA LEU A 70 4.61 -38.46 -22.76
C LEU A 70 4.96 -39.70 -21.94
N SER A 71 4.40 -39.83 -20.73
CA SER A 71 4.63 -40.99 -19.86
C SER A 71 3.92 -42.27 -20.30
N SER A 72 2.85 -42.15 -21.10
CA SER A 72 2.09 -43.30 -21.60
C SER A 72 2.67 -43.88 -22.89
N ILE A 73 3.59 -43.16 -23.54
CA ILE A 73 4.33 -43.67 -24.69
C ILE A 73 5.46 -44.56 -24.15
N LYS A 74 5.38 -45.86 -24.47
CA LYS A 74 6.37 -46.89 -24.07
C LYS A 74 7.64 -46.83 -24.91
#